data_AF-A0A3L8P3B8-F1
#
_entry.id   AF-A0A3L8P3B8-F1
#
_cell.length_a   1.000
_cell.length_b   1.000
_cell.length_c   1.000
_cell.angle_alpha   90.00
_cell.angle_beta   90.00
_cell.angle_gamma   90.00
#
_symmetry.space_group_name_H-M   'P 1'
#
loop_
_entity.id
_entity.type
_entity.pdbx_description
1 polymer ?
#
loop_
_entity_poly.entity_id
_entity_poly.type
_entity_poly.pdbx_seq_one_letter_code
_entity_poly.pdbx_strand_id
1 'polypeptide(L)'
;MEGAPRRDGWLPRAEHVWIRHHSVDQPQLPGLLLAWRRAGTEGRRARWEGWVIYVELGPPAHDAGPFVRQGWLGASGITPRA
;
A
#
# COMPACT_ATOMS: atom_id res chain seq x y z
N MET A 1 8.39 -42.33 3.98
CA MET A 1 7.49 -41.26 3.50
C MET A 1 7.62 -40.09 4.45
N GLU A 2 8.59 -39.22 4.18
CA GLU A 2 8.78 -37.98 4.92
C GLU A 2 7.68 -37.00 4.54
N GLY A 3 7.01 -36.47 5.57
CA GLY A 3 5.97 -35.45 5.40
C GLY A 3 6.58 -34.20 4.78
N ALA A 4 5.95 -33.71 3.70
CA ALA A 4 6.30 -32.43 3.10
C ALA A 4 6.35 -31.34 4.19
N PRO A 5 7.35 -30.44 4.18
CA PRO A 5 7.38 -29.34 5.12
C PRO A 5 6.08 -28.56 4.98
N ARG A 6 5.35 -28.40 6.09
CA ARG A 6 4.28 -27.39 6.17
C ARG A 6 4.94 -26.09 5.76
N ARG A 7 4.60 -25.59 4.57
CA ARG A 7 4.79 -24.18 4.26
C ARG A 7 3.90 -23.48 5.28
N ASP A 8 4.48 -23.04 6.38
CA ASP A 8 3.81 -22.13 7.30
C ASP A 8 3.20 -21.05 6.42
N GLY A 9 1.89 -21.10 6.33
CA GLY A 9 1.11 -20.23 5.48
C GLY A 9 1.27 -18.82 6.04
N TRP A 10 2.31 -18.12 5.58
CA TRP A 10 2.40 -16.68 5.64
C TRP A 10 1.25 -16.16 4.79
N LEU A 11 0.05 -16.17 5.37
CA LEU A 11 -1.04 -15.35 4.87
C LEU A 11 -0.48 -13.92 4.85
N PRO A 12 -0.52 -13.22 3.70
CA PRO A 12 -0.12 -11.83 3.65
C PRO A 12 -0.87 -11.09 4.76
N ARG A 13 -0.13 -10.59 5.76
CA ARG A 13 -0.73 -9.82 6.84
C ARG A 13 -1.16 -8.48 6.25
N ALA A 14 -2.46 -8.22 6.30
CA ALA A 14 -2.98 -6.90 6.04
C ALA A 14 -2.56 -5.98 7.19
N GLU A 15 -1.83 -4.92 6.88
CA GLU A 15 -1.35 -3.95 7.86
C GLU A 15 -2.01 -2.59 7.64
N HIS A 16 -2.49 -1.96 8.72
CA HIS A 16 -2.99 -0.58 8.64
C HIS A 16 -1.83 0.39 8.48
N VAL A 17 -1.93 1.26 7.48
CA VAL A 17 -0.89 2.23 7.12
C VAL A 17 -1.48 3.60 6.86
N TRP A 18 -0.63 4.62 6.99
CA TRP A 18 -0.87 5.96 6.50
C TRP A 18 -0.17 6.16 5.16
N ILE A 19 -0.91 6.66 4.17
CA ILE A 19 -0.44 6.96 2.82
C ILE A 19 -0.24 8.46 2.68
N ARG A 20 0.98 8.90 2.33
CA ARG A 20 1.22 10.31 2.00
C ARG A 20 0.67 10.59 0.62
N HIS A 21 -0.34 11.44 0.55
CA HIS A 21 -0.92 11.91 -0.69
C HIS A 21 -0.67 13.41 -0.83
N HIS A 22 -0.42 13.89 -2.06
CA HIS A 22 -0.11 15.29 -2.31
C HIS A 22 -1.37 16.18 -2.38
N SER A 23 -2.53 15.72 -1.90
CA SER A 23 -3.73 16.56 -1.86
C SER A 23 -3.63 17.59 -0.74
N VAL A 24 -4.13 18.78 -1.04
CA VAL A 24 -3.92 20.01 -0.26
C VAL A 24 -4.58 19.96 1.13
N ASP A 25 -5.60 19.11 1.29
CA ASP A 25 -6.46 19.10 2.46
C ASP A 25 -6.25 17.91 3.40
N GLN A 26 -5.57 16.84 2.96
CA GLN A 26 -5.28 15.65 3.77
C GLN A 26 -3.88 15.12 3.50
N PRO A 27 -2.90 15.42 4.38
CA PRO A 27 -1.51 15.01 4.16
C PRO A 27 -1.32 13.50 4.29
N GLN A 28 -2.27 12.80 4.92
CA GLN A 28 -2.25 11.35 5.10
C GLN A 28 -3.64 10.75 4.87
N LEU A 29 -3.69 9.68 4.09
CA LEU A 29 -4.87 8.89 3.82
C LEU A 29 -4.76 7.53 4.53
N PRO A 30 -5.84 7.00 5.12
CA PRO A 30 -5.83 5.66 5.69
C PRO A 30 -5.75 4.60 4.58
N GLY A 31 -4.99 3.53 4.81
CA GLY A 31 -4.90 2.40 3.91
C GLY A 31 -4.58 1.06 4.57
N LEU A 32 -4.67 0.01 3.77
CA LEU A 32 -4.32 -1.37 4.09
C LEU A 32 -3.22 -1.83 3.14
N LEU A 33 -2.05 -2.15 3.70
CA LEU A 33 -0.92 -2.74 3.00
C LEU A 33 -1.10 -4.25 2.94
N LEU A 34 -0.98 -4.82 1.74
CA LEU A 34 -1.25 -6.24 1.49
C LEU A 34 -0.03 -7.02 0.99
N ALA A 35 0.91 -6.36 0.31
CA ALA A 35 2.10 -7.01 -0.23
C ALA A 35 3.25 -6.02 -0.45
N TRP A 36 4.48 -6.53 -0.48
CA TRP A 36 5.66 -5.80 -0.91
C TRP A 36 6.24 -6.40 -2.18
N ARG A 37 6.76 -5.55 -3.07
CA ARG A 37 7.58 -5.97 -4.21
C ARG A 37 8.78 -5.07 -4.39
N ARG A 38 9.78 -5.58 -5.09
CA ARG A 38 10.95 -4.81 -5.54
C ARG A 38 10.79 -4.48 -7.02
N ALA A 39 10.64 -3.20 -7.35
CA ALA A 39 10.52 -2.69 -8.72
C ALA A 39 11.88 -2.20 -9.24
N GLY A 40 12.15 -2.44 -10.53
CA GLY A 40 13.41 -2.11 -11.20
C GLY A 40 14.47 -3.19 -11.00
N THR A 41 14.61 -4.07 -12.00
CA THR A 41 15.52 -5.24 -11.94
C THR A 41 16.69 -5.19 -12.93
N GLU A 42 16.80 -4.18 -13.79
CA GLU A 42 17.98 -3.97 -14.64
C GLU A 42 18.29 -2.47 -14.80
N GLY A 43 19.53 -2.06 -14.52
CA GLY A 43 20.07 -0.73 -14.81
C GLY A 43 19.49 0.45 -14.00
N ARG A 44 18.42 0.28 -13.22
CA ARG A 44 17.85 1.30 -12.32
C ARG A 44 17.96 0.87 -10.86
N ARG A 45 18.18 1.83 -9.97
CA ARG A 45 18.22 1.60 -8.52
C ARG A 45 16.90 0.97 -8.09
N ALA A 46 16.96 -0.27 -7.61
CA ALA A 46 15.78 -1.00 -7.19
C ALA A 46 15.01 -0.24 -6.10
N ARG A 47 13.69 -0.18 -6.23
CA ARG A 47 12.77 0.53 -5.33
C ARG A 47 11.78 -0.45 -4.73
N TRP A 48 11.49 -0.29 -3.45
CA TRP A 48 10.42 -1.06 -2.79
C TRP A 48 9.08 -0.39 -3.04
N GLU A 49 8.07 -1.19 -3.37
CA GLU A 49 6.70 -0.77 -3.55
C GLU A 49 5.76 -1.66 -2.73
N GLY A 50 4.76 -1.05 -2.10
CA GLY A 50 3.70 -1.74 -1.38
C GLY A 50 2.40 -1.75 -2.18
N TRP A 51 1.71 -2.88 -2.25
CA TRP A 51 0.35 -2.96 -2.78
C TRP A 51 -0.61 -2.55 -1.67
N VAL A 52 -1.34 -1.46 -1.90
CA VAL A 52 -2.22 -0.87 -0.89
C VAL A 52 -3.62 -0.68 -1.42
N ILE A 53 -4.61 -0.80 -0.52
CA ILE A 53 -5.97 -0.30 -0.70
C ILE A 53 -6.11 0.93 0.20
N TYR A 54 -6.56 2.07 -0.32
CA TYR A 54 -6.65 3.33 0.46
C TYR A 54 -7.88 4.14 0.06
N VAL A 55 -8.29 5.04 0.96
CA VAL A 55 -9.43 5.95 0.73
C VAL A 55 -8.90 7.31 0.32
N GLU A 56 -9.29 7.78 -0.86
CA GLU A 56 -9.02 9.13 -1.36
C GLU A 56 -10.31 9.94 -1.28
N LEU A 57 -10.29 11.10 -0.59
CA LEU A 57 -11.40 12.03 -0.65
C LEU A 57 -11.34 12.81 -1.96
N GLY A 58 -12.43 12.83 -2.71
CA GLY A 58 -12.55 13.66 -3.89
C GLY A 58 -12.55 15.16 -3.55
N PRO A 59 -12.37 16.04 -4.56
CA PRO A 59 -12.49 17.47 -4.37
C PRO A 59 -13.87 17.83 -3.78
N PRO A 60 -13.94 18.74 -2.80
CA PRO A 60 -15.21 19.12 -2.17
C PRO A 60 -16.22 19.75 -3.16
N ALA A 61 -15.76 20.24 -4.32
CA ALA A 61 -16.57 20.95 -5.30
C ALA A 61 -17.57 20.08 -6.11
N HIS A 62 -17.54 18.75 -5.98
CA HIS A 62 -18.29 17.85 -6.87
C HIS A 62 -19.08 16.72 -6.19
N ASP A 63 -19.34 16.79 -4.87
CA ASP A 63 -19.96 15.67 -4.11
C ASP A 63 -19.28 14.31 -4.39
N ALA A 64 -17.99 14.37 -4.73
CA ALA A 64 -17.19 13.23 -5.08
C ALA A 64 -16.79 12.56 -3.75
N GLY A 65 -17.63 11.61 -3.32
CA GLY A 65 -17.47 10.89 -2.07
C GLY A 65 -16.12 10.17 -1.95
N PRO A 66 -15.87 9.50 -0.82
CA PRO A 66 -14.63 8.74 -0.63
C PRO A 66 -14.48 7.68 -1.72
N PHE A 67 -13.40 7.73 -2.48
CA PHE A 67 -13.03 6.71 -3.45
C PHE A 67 -12.11 5.69 -2.81
N VAL A 68 -12.46 4.40 -2.94
CA VAL A 68 -11.52 3.33 -2.64
C VAL A 68 -10.61 3.15 -3.84
N ARG A 69 -9.30 3.27 -3.64
CA ARG A 69 -8.28 3.06 -4.67
C ARG A 69 -7.34 1.94 -4.27
N GLN A 70 -6.73 1.30 -5.27
CA GLN A 70 -5.75 0.27 -5.06
C GLN A 70 -4.59 0.39 -6.05
N GLY A 71 -3.37 0.11 -5.59
CA GLY A 71 -2.20 0.23 -6.45
C GLY A 71 -0.87 -0.04 -5.74
N TRP A 72 0.19 -0.11 -6.53
CA TRP A 72 1.57 -0.14 -6.04
C TRP A 72 2.02 1.29 -5.73
N LEU A 73 2.36 1.56 -4.47
CA LEU A 73 2.93 2.83 -4.04
C LEU A 73 4.38 2.65 -3.59
N GLY A 74 5.22 3.63 -3.87
CA GLY A 74 6.60 3.63 -3.39
C GLY A 74 6.65 3.61 -1.85
N ALA A 75 7.57 2.82 -1.29
CA ALA A 75 7.67 2.63 0.16
C ALA A 75 7.82 3.95 0.96
N SER A 76 8.40 4.99 0.36
CA SER A 76 8.52 6.33 0.99
C SER A 76 7.18 7.04 1.24
N GLY A 77 6.12 6.62 0.57
CA GLY A 77 4.77 7.12 0.78
C GLY A 77 3.94 6.31 1.79
N ILE A 78 4.47 5.21 2.32
CA ILE A 78 3.76 4.28 3.21
C ILE A 78 4.37 4.36 4.60
N THR A 79 3.56 4.67 5.60
CA THR A 79 4.00 4.77 7.01
C THR A 79 3.16 3.83 7.87
N PRO A 80 3.75 3.02 8.75
CA PRO A 80 2.98 2.19 9.67
C PRO A 80 2.04 3.04 10.53
N ARG A 81 0.86 2.50 10.85
CA ARG A 81 0.01 3.08 11.91
C ARG A 81 0.70 2.83 13.25
N ALA A 82 1.06 3.90 13.96
CA ALA A 82 1.54 3.85 15.35
C ALA A 82 0.41 3.47 16.33
#